data_AF-Q5JFB2-F1
#
_entry.id   AF-Q5JFB2-F1
#
_cell.length_a   1.000
_cell.length_b   1.000
_cell.length_c   1.000
_cell.angle_alpha   90.00
_cell.angle_beta   90.00
_cell.angle_gamma   90.00
#
_symmetry.space_group_name_H-M   'P 1'
#
loop_
_entity.id
_entity.type
_entity.pdbx_description
1 polymer ?
#
loop_
_entity_poly.entity_id
_entity_poly.type
_entity_poly.pdbx_seq_one_letter_code
_entity_poly.pdbx_strand_id
1 'polypeptide(L)'
;MKFIGMKSYIHILYMIIVLAAVVSTAGCIGWGDGGIIIGFGNETYTIPLNTSNSTNSTIPTSELTIHRYEELVYVGGNLTIQELNLTIRPDYDPNKGKFFFIFPDTIYWEPMNVTINNITIIGTGYFTGTTYYIANITILSPEKLTVIVNNPEGQ
;
A
#
# COMPACT_ATOMS: atom_id res chain seq x y z
N MET A 1 -15.72 60.18 21.45
CA MET A 1 -14.99 58.95 21.80
C MET A 1 -15.16 57.93 20.68
N LYS A 2 -14.05 57.29 20.26
CA LYS A 2 -13.87 56.53 19.02
C LYS A 2 -14.92 55.42 18.78
N PHE A 3 -15.73 55.58 17.73
CA PHE A 3 -16.46 54.48 17.07
C PHE A 3 -15.47 53.64 16.25
N ILE A 4 -14.67 52.80 16.91
CA ILE A 4 -13.66 51.98 16.22
C ILE A 4 -13.90 50.46 16.35
N GLY A 5 -14.97 50.05 17.04
CA GLY A 5 -15.29 48.62 17.21
C GLY A 5 -16.22 48.05 16.12
N MET A 6 -17.24 48.78 15.68
CA MET A 6 -18.40 48.16 15.01
C MET A 6 -18.17 47.77 13.54
N LYS A 7 -17.28 48.46 12.81
CA LYS A 7 -16.99 48.14 11.41
C LYS A 7 -16.25 46.81 11.26
N SER A 8 -15.38 46.46 12.20
CA SER A 8 -14.57 45.23 12.13
C SER A 8 -15.42 43.97 12.29
N TYR A 9 -16.42 44.00 13.18
CA TYR A 9 -17.33 42.86 13.39
C TYR A 9 -18.22 42.58 12.18
N ILE A 10 -18.66 43.62 11.47
CA ILE A 10 -19.45 43.45 10.23
C ILE A 10 -18.62 42.76 9.14
N HIS A 11 -17.33 43.09 9.02
CA HIS A 11 -16.45 42.44 8.04
C HIS A 11 -16.15 40.98 8.41
N ILE A 12 -15.96 40.70 9.71
CA ILE A 12 -15.75 39.33 10.22
C ILE A 12 -17.03 38.49 10.02
N LEU A 13 -18.20 39.06 10.33
CA LEU A 13 -19.48 38.38 10.14
C LEU A 13 -19.73 38.09 8.65
N TYR A 14 -19.41 39.02 7.76
CA TYR A 14 -19.50 38.83 6.32
C TYR A 14 -18.55 37.74 5.82
N MET A 15 -17.31 37.69 6.36
CA MET A 15 -16.35 36.64 6.06
C MET A 15 -16.85 35.25 6.49
N ILE A 16 -17.46 35.13 7.67
CA ILE A 16 -18.05 33.86 8.15
C ILE A 16 -19.23 33.44 7.27
N ILE A 17 -20.09 34.37 6.86
CA ILE A 17 -21.23 34.07 5.98
C ILE A 17 -20.76 33.61 4.60
N VAL A 18 -19.73 34.25 4.03
CA VAL A 18 -19.15 33.84 2.74
C VAL A 18 -18.47 32.48 2.87
N LEU A 19 -17.72 32.23 3.95
CA LEU A 19 -17.08 30.93 4.16
C LEU A 19 -18.13 29.81 4.30
N ALA A 20 -19.22 30.05 5.04
CA ALA A 20 -20.32 29.10 5.19
C ALA A 20 -21.09 28.83 3.89
N ALA A 21 -21.19 29.83 2.99
CA ALA A 21 -21.79 29.65 1.67
C ALA A 21 -20.91 28.80 0.72
N VAL A 22 -19.59 28.75 0.94
CA VAL A 22 -18.66 27.96 0.11
C VAL A 22 -18.59 26.50 0.56
N VAL A 23 -18.77 26.19 1.85
CA VAL A 23 -18.77 24.79 2.33
C VAL A 23 -20.08 24.03 2.04
N SER A 24 -21.17 24.70 1.65
CA SER A 24 -22.40 24.00 1.25
C SER A 24 -22.33 23.35 -0.14
N THR A 25 -21.28 23.62 -0.93
CA THR A 25 -21.01 22.91 -2.19
C THR A 25 -20.07 21.72 -2.04
N ALA A 26 -19.61 21.42 -0.81
CA ALA A 26 -18.86 20.20 -0.54
C ALA A 26 -19.84 19.03 -0.52
N GLY A 27 -19.67 18.12 -1.47
CA GLY A 27 -20.58 17.01 -1.68
C GLY A 27 -20.86 16.15 -0.45
N CYS A 28 -22.12 15.83 -0.20
CA CYS A 28 -22.53 14.95 0.88
C CYS A 28 -22.33 13.49 0.45
N ILE A 29 -21.63 12.69 1.27
CA ILE A 29 -21.58 11.23 1.13
C ILE A 29 -22.63 10.65 2.09
N GLY A 30 -23.63 9.96 1.54
CA GLY A 30 -24.70 9.32 2.30
C GLY A 30 -24.87 7.85 1.92
N TRP A 31 -25.42 7.07 2.85
CA TRP A 31 -25.79 5.67 2.63
C TRP A 31 -27.32 5.62 2.48
N GLY A 32 -27.82 5.06 1.37
CA GLY A 32 -29.25 4.92 1.09
C GLY A 32 -29.58 3.53 0.56
N ASP A 33 -30.89 3.22 0.43
CA ASP A 33 -31.43 1.89 0.06
C ASP A 33 -30.83 1.32 -1.23
N GLY A 34 -29.71 0.60 -1.09
CA GLY A 34 -29.05 -0.13 -2.17
C GLY A 34 -27.83 0.54 -2.80
N GLY A 35 -27.17 1.51 -2.15
CA GLY A 35 -25.93 2.09 -2.71
C GLY A 35 -25.28 3.21 -1.89
N ILE A 36 -24.05 3.56 -2.27
CA ILE A 36 -23.37 4.77 -1.79
C ILE A 36 -23.81 5.92 -2.68
N ILE A 37 -24.39 6.97 -2.08
CA ILE A 37 -24.82 8.17 -2.79
C ILE A 37 -23.78 9.26 -2.56
N ILE A 38 -23.21 9.77 -3.65
CA ILE A 38 -22.25 10.88 -3.66
C ILE A 38 -22.92 12.06 -4.38
N GLY A 39 -23.34 13.08 -3.64
CA GLY A 39 -23.86 14.31 -4.23
C GLY A 39 -22.75 15.32 -4.44
N PHE A 40 -22.64 15.97 -5.60
CA PHE A 40 -21.80 17.15 -5.84
C PHE A 40 -22.69 18.31 -6.28
N GLY A 41 -23.02 19.23 -5.36
CA GLY A 41 -23.91 20.35 -5.67
C GLY A 41 -25.31 19.89 -6.10
N ASN A 42 -25.71 20.18 -7.35
CA ASN A 42 -27.04 19.82 -7.90
C ASN A 42 -27.05 18.49 -8.67
N GLU A 43 -25.93 17.77 -8.69
CA GLU A 43 -25.80 16.46 -9.35
C GLU A 43 -25.61 15.36 -8.31
N THR A 44 -26.39 14.29 -8.42
CA THR A 44 -26.33 13.16 -7.51
C THR A 44 -25.88 11.91 -8.25
N TYR A 45 -24.77 11.32 -7.82
CA TYR A 45 -24.26 10.06 -8.35
C TYR A 45 -24.51 8.94 -7.35
N THR A 46 -25.32 7.96 -7.75
CA THR A 46 -25.55 6.75 -6.97
C THR A 46 -24.64 5.65 -7.50
N ILE A 47 -23.79 5.10 -6.64
CA ILE A 47 -23.07 3.86 -6.89
C ILE A 47 -24.00 2.73 -6.42
N PRO A 48 -24.68 2.00 -7.34
CA PRO A 48 -25.56 0.92 -6.93
C PRO A 48 -24.73 -0.21 -6.32
N LEU A 49 -25.17 -0.70 -5.18
CA LEU A 49 -24.67 -1.93 -4.59
C LEU A 49 -25.31 -3.08 -5.37
N ASN A 50 -24.63 -3.54 -6.43
CA ASN A 50 -25.06 -4.71 -7.19
C ASN A 50 -24.88 -5.97 -6.32
N THR A 51 -25.86 -6.25 -5.46
CA THR A 51 -26.12 -7.63 -5.01
C THR A 51 -26.96 -8.31 -6.08
N SER A 52 -26.33 -8.64 -7.20
CA SER A 52 -26.99 -9.46 -8.22
C SER A 52 -26.72 -10.93 -7.90
N ASN A 53 -27.75 -11.64 -7.41
CA ASN A 53 -27.89 -13.06 -7.69
C ASN A 53 -28.06 -13.19 -9.22
N SER A 54 -26.96 -13.23 -9.96
CA SER A 54 -26.94 -13.40 -11.40
C SER A 54 -26.34 -14.77 -11.72
N THR A 55 -27.15 -15.58 -12.38
CA THR A 55 -26.83 -16.92 -12.89
C THR A 55 -25.59 -16.89 -13.79
N ASN A 56 -24.68 -17.82 -13.53
CA ASN A 56 -23.46 -18.09 -14.29
C ASN A 56 -23.56 -17.77 -15.79
N SER A 57 -22.89 -16.69 -16.20
CA SER A 57 -22.33 -16.55 -17.54
C SER A 57 -20.96 -15.88 -17.40
N THR A 58 -19.94 -16.72 -17.26
CA THR A 58 -18.52 -16.35 -17.20
C THR A 58 -18.06 -15.91 -18.58
N ILE A 59 -18.22 -14.62 -18.88
CA ILE A 59 -17.26 -13.96 -19.76
C ILE A 59 -15.98 -13.87 -18.92
N PRO A 60 -14.83 -14.44 -19.35
CA PRO A 60 -13.62 -14.35 -18.58
C PRO A 60 -13.14 -12.90 -18.65
N THR A 61 -13.56 -12.07 -17.69
CA THR A 61 -12.66 -11.04 -17.18
C THR A 61 -11.46 -11.85 -16.70
N SER A 62 -10.36 -11.80 -17.46
CA SER A 62 -9.14 -12.47 -17.05
C SER A 62 -8.76 -11.85 -15.71
N GLU A 63 -9.12 -12.51 -14.61
CA GLU A 63 -8.63 -12.19 -13.29
C GLU A 63 -7.12 -12.32 -13.41
N LEU A 64 -6.41 -11.18 -13.49
CA LEU A 64 -4.98 -11.13 -13.32
C LEU A 64 -4.70 -11.66 -11.91
N THR A 65 -4.51 -12.98 -11.84
CA THR A 65 -4.25 -13.69 -10.60
C THR A 65 -2.82 -13.35 -10.22
N ILE A 66 -2.65 -12.39 -9.30
CA ILE A 66 -1.33 -12.07 -8.78
C ILE A 66 -0.97 -13.14 -7.75
N HIS A 67 0.10 -13.87 -8.03
CA HIS A 67 0.71 -14.82 -7.11
C HIS A 67 1.54 -14.05 -6.06
N ARG A 68 1.30 -14.35 -4.78
CA ARG A 68 2.02 -13.76 -3.64
C ARG A 68 2.77 -14.84 -2.89
N TYR A 69 4.05 -14.57 -2.62
CA TYR A 69 4.94 -15.42 -1.83
C TYR A 69 5.47 -14.58 -0.67
N GLU A 70 5.46 -15.13 0.55
CA GLU A 70 5.98 -14.47 1.74
C GLU A 70 6.95 -15.42 2.42
N GLU A 71 8.23 -15.04 2.41
CA GLU A 71 9.30 -15.91 2.85
C GLU A 71 10.13 -15.24 3.94
N LEU A 72 10.44 -16.02 4.98
CA LEU A 72 11.33 -15.61 6.06
C LEU A 72 12.74 -16.14 5.78
N VAL A 73 13.68 -15.21 5.59
CA VAL A 73 15.06 -15.52 5.23
C VAL A 73 15.98 -15.00 6.31
N TYR A 74 16.74 -15.89 6.94
CA TYR A 74 17.68 -15.53 8.00
C TYR A 74 18.88 -14.80 7.40
N VAL A 75 19.50 -13.90 8.16
CA VAL A 75 20.77 -13.29 7.76
C VAL A 75 21.81 -14.39 7.54
N GLY A 76 22.49 -14.34 6.40
CA GLY A 76 23.40 -15.39 5.92
C GLY A 76 22.73 -16.49 5.09
N GLY A 77 21.39 -16.56 5.09
CA GLY A 77 20.61 -17.40 4.17
C GLY A 77 20.44 -16.79 2.79
N ASN A 78 19.71 -17.45 1.91
CA ASN A 78 19.39 -16.93 0.59
C ASN A 78 17.97 -17.31 0.16
N LEU A 79 17.40 -16.45 -0.70
CA LEU A 79 16.18 -16.71 -1.44
C LEU A 79 16.50 -16.66 -2.93
N THR A 80 16.08 -17.68 -3.67
CA THR A 80 16.27 -17.75 -5.13
C THR A 80 14.92 -17.83 -5.84
N ILE A 81 14.75 -16.98 -6.85
CA ILE A 81 13.63 -17.02 -7.80
C ILE A 81 14.16 -17.62 -9.09
N GLN A 82 13.78 -18.86 -9.41
CA GLN A 82 14.39 -19.61 -10.51
C GLN A 82 14.15 -18.97 -11.87
N GLU A 83 12.92 -18.49 -12.13
CA GLU A 83 12.51 -17.91 -13.41
C GLU A 83 13.24 -16.60 -13.73
N LEU A 84 13.71 -15.89 -12.69
CA LEU A 84 14.53 -14.69 -12.83
C LEU A 84 16.03 -14.96 -12.78
N ASN A 85 16.45 -16.19 -12.45
CA ASN A 85 17.82 -16.50 -12.06
C ASN A 85 18.36 -15.48 -11.02
N LEU A 86 17.51 -15.11 -10.06
CA LEU A 86 17.79 -14.05 -9.10
C LEU A 86 17.95 -14.66 -7.71
N THR A 87 19.09 -14.40 -7.08
CA THR A 87 19.32 -14.75 -5.67
C THR A 87 19.42 -13.47 -4.84
N ILE A 88 18.65 -13.44 -3.76
CA ILE A 88 18.59 -12.35 -2.79
C ILE A 88 19.13 -12.88 -1.47
N ARG A 89 20.12 -12.18 -0.91
CA ARG A 89 20.66 -12.47 0.43
C ARG A 89 20.41 -11.29 1.36
N PRO A 90 19.57 -11.43 2.39
CA PRO A 90 19.45 -10.41 3.43
C PRO A 90 20.68 -10.44 4.35
N ASP A 91 21.04 -9.27 4.83
CA ASP A 91 22.10 -9.07 5.82
C ASP A 91 21.79 -7.82 6.67
N TYR A 92 22.53 -7.64 7.76
CA TYR A 92 22.30 -6.56 8.72
C TYR A 92 23.58 -5.78 9.00
N ASP A 93 23.52 -4.45 8.85
CA ASP A 93 24.63 -3.57 9.20
C ASP A 93 24.43 -3.05 10.64
N PRO A 94 25.21 -3.55 11.63
CA PRO A 94 25.07 -3.12 13.02
C PRO A 94 25.50 -1.66 13.23
N ASN A 95 26.33 -1.09 12.36
CA ASN A 95 26.75 0.32 12.49
C ASN A 95 25.63 1.27 12.09
N LYS A 96 24.77 0.84 11.15
CA LYS A 96 23.61 1.60 10.69
C LYS A 96 22.31 1.20 11.37
N GLY A 97 22.32 0.08 12.09
CA GLY A 97 21.13 -0.49 12.71
C GLY A 97 20.07 -0.89 11.70
N LYS A 98 20.48 -1.41 10.53
CA LYS A 98 19.59 -1.51 9.36
C LYS A 98 19.85 -2.74 8.50
N PHE A 99 18.79 -3.39 8.02
CA PHE A 99 18.90 -4.47 7.04
C PHE A 99 19.20 -3.96 5.63
N PHE A 100 19.86 -4.80 4.86
CA PHE A 100 20.07 -4.63 3.43
C PHE A 100 19.94 -5.97 2.70
N PHE A 101 19.65 -5.88 1.41
CA PHE A 101 19.35 -7.00 0.55
C PHE A 101 20.34 -7.00 -0.61
N ILE A 102 21.17 -8.03 -0.65
CA ILE A 102 22.22 -8.20 -1.65
C ILE A 102 21.60 -8.92 -2.85
N PHE A 103 21.64 -8.25 -3.99
CA PHE A 103 21.30 -8.78 -5.31
C PHE A 103 22.61 -9.08 -6.05
N PRO A 104 22.59 -9.83 -7.17
CA PRO A 104 23.81 -10.13 -7.91
C PRO A 104 24.61 -8.89 -8.33
N ASP A 105 23.90 -7.83 -8.73
CA ASP A 105 24.52 -6.62 -9.31
C ASP A 105 24.48 -5.39 -8.40
N THR A 106 23.77 -5.45 -7.27
CA THR A 106 23.54 -4.26 -6.44
C THR A 106 23.08 -4.62 -5.02
N ILE A 107 22.96 -3.61 -4.16
CA ILE A 107 22.46 -3.74 -2.79
C ILE A 107 21.33 -2.74 -2.59
N TYR A 108 20.22 -3.20 -2.01
CA TYR A 108 19.11 -2.35 -1.60
C TYR A 108 19.02 -2.28 -0.08
N TRP A 109 18.89 -1.07 0.46
CA TRP A 109 18.65 -0.89 1.90
C TRP A 109 17.16 -1.04 2.21
N GLU A 110 16.86 -1.53 3.41
CA GLU A 110 15.49 -1.57 3.92
C GLU A 110 14.84 -0.15 3.98
N PRO A 111 13.51 0.00 3.84
CA PRO A 111 12.60 -0.96 3.23
C PRO A 111 12.92 -1.10 1.74
N MET A 112 13.07 -2.34 1.29
CA MET A 112 13.30 -2.63 -0.11
C MET A 112 11.96 -2.73 -0.83
N ASN A 113 11.85 -2.10 -2.00
CA ASN A 113 10.73 -2.28 -2.93
C ASN A 113 11.27 -2.12 -4.36
N VAL A 114 11.39 -3.23 -5.07
CA VAL A 114 12.00 -3.29 -6.41
C VAL A 114 11.11 -4.07 -7.35
N THR A 115 10.96 -3.63 -8.59
CA THR A 115 10.23 -4.35 -9.62
C THR A 115 11.19 -4.78 -10.73
N ILE A 116 11.21 -6.07 -11.06
CA ILE A 116 12.05 -6.67 -12.09
C ILE A 116 11.15 -7.56 -12.94
N ASN A 117 11.07 -7.34 -14.25
CA ASN A 117 10.25 -8.14 -15.18
C ASN A 117 8.79 -8.34 -14.70
N ASN A 118 8.14 -7.26 -14.26
CA ASN A 118 6.78 -7.27 -13.69
C ASN A 118 6.60 -8.05 -12.38
N ILE A 119 7.69 -8.48 -11.75
CA ILE A 119 7.69 -9.11 -10.43
C ILE A 119 8.13 -8.05 -9.42
N THR A 120 7.28 -7.78 -8.44
CA THR A 120 7.58 -6.82 -7.36
C THR A 120 8.09 -7.58 -6.15
N ILE A 121 9.21 -7.13 -5.62
CA ILE A 121 9.92 -7.75 -4.50
C ILE A 121 10.06 -6.69 -3.40
N ILE A 122 9.48 -6.99 -2.25
CA ILE A 122 9.47 -6.13 -1.07
C ILE A 122 10.26 -6.83 0.03
N GLY A 123 11.15 -6.10 0.70
CA GLY A 123 11.98 -6.64 1.78
C GLY A 123 11.93 -5.76 3.01
N THR A 124 11.64 -6.38 4.15
CA THR A 124 11.65 -5.76 5.47
C THR A 124 12.38 -6.65 6.47
N GLY A 125 13.18 -6.04 7.34
CA GLY A 125 13.84 -6.70 8.44
C GLY A 125 12.89 -6.98 9.60
N TYR A 126 13.19 -8.04 10.32
CA TYR A 126 12.48 -8.49 11.51
C TYR A 126 13.48 -9.06 12.52
N PHE A 127 13.35 -8.65 13.78
CA PHE A 127 14.14 -9.21 14.87
C PHE A 127 13.28 -10.19 15.65
N THR A 128 13.75 -11.42 15.86
CA THR A 128 13.13 -12.35 16.81
C THR A 128 14.10 -12.59 17.98
N GLY A 129 13.75 -12.04 19.15
CA GLY A 129 14.64 -12.02 20.31
C GLY A 129 15.85 -11.11 20.11
N THR A 130 17.00 -11.49 20.66
CA THR A 130 18.27 -10.73 20.60
C THR A 130 19.32 -11.34 19.68
N THR A 131 19.08 -12.54 19.15
CA THR A 131 20.09 -13.34 18.43
C THR A 131 19.77 -13.56 16.97
N TYR A 132 18.51 -13.44 16.56
CA TYR A 132 18.06 -13.82 15.23
C TYR A 132 17.64 -12.60 14.41
N TYR A 133 18.37 -12.42 13.32
CA TYR A 133 18.14 -11.38 12.33
C TYR A 133 17.48 -12.07 11.14
N ILE A 134 16.20 -11.76 10.90
CA ILE A 134 15.40 -12.39 9.85
C ILE A 134 14.88 -11.29 8.94
N ALA A 135 14.82 -11.51 7.64
CA ALA A 135 14.11 -10.64 6.72
C ALA A 135 12.84 -11.33 6.22
N ASN A 136 11.74 -10.59 6.19
CA ASN A 136 10.55 -10.96 5.45
C ASN A 136 10.68 -10.42 4.02
N ILE A 137 10.65 -11.33 3.04
CA ILE A 137 10.68 -10.99 1.62
C ILE A 137 9.33 -11.40 1.01
N THR A 138 8.60 -10.41 0.52
CA THR A 138 7.33 -10.60 -0.20
C THR A 138 7.56 -10.47 -1.70
N ILE A 139 7.11 -11.43 -2.48
CA ILE A 139 7.20 -11.44 -3.94
C ILE A 139 5.79 -11.47 -4.52
N LEU A 140 5.50 -10.52 -5.41
CA LEU A 140 4.25 -10.40 -6.14
C LEU A 140 4.53 -10.60 -7.63
N SER A 141 3.88 -11.58 -8.24
CA SER A 141 4.12 -11.97 -9.63
C SER A 141 2.83 -12.24 -10.38
N PRO A 142 2.68 -11.81 -11.65
CA PRO A 142 1.56 -12.21 -12.49
C PRO A 142 1.64 -13.68 -12.94
N GLU A 143 2.81 -14.31 -12.79
CA GLU A 143 3.08 -15.70 -13.17
C GLU A 143 3.47 -16.53 -11.95
N LYS A 144 3.26 -17.85 -12.00
CA LYS A 144 3.74 -18.76 -10.95
C LYS A 144 5.26 -18.81 -10.97
N LEU A 145 5.87 -18.61 -9.81
CA LEU A 145 7.30 -18.66 -9.58
C LEU A 145 7.69 -19.86 -8.73
N THR A 146 8.92 -20.31 -8.92
CA THR A 146 9.60 -21.28 -8.07
C THR A 146 10.55 -20.53 -7.15
N VAL A 147 10.13 -20.39 -5.88
CA VAL A 147 10.89 -19.71 -4.84
C VAL A 147 11.54 -20.74 -3.93
N ILE A 148 12.85 -20.61 -3.72
CA ILE A 148 13.63 -21.52 -2.88
C ILE A 148 14.33 -20.70 -1.80
N VAL A 149 14.15 -21.09 -0.55
CA VAL A 149 14.82 -20.49 0.61
C VAL A 149 15.80 -21.50 1.19
N ASN A 150 17.07 -21.10 1.33
CA ASN A 150 18.06 -21.88 2.07
C ASN A 150 18.59 -21.04 3.23
N ASN A 151 18.11 -21.36 4.42
CA ASN A 151 18.58 -20.74 5.66
C ASN A 151 19.73 -21.56 6.28
N PRO A 152 20.70 -20.91 6.94
CA PRO A 152 21.76 -21.60 7.64
C PRO A 152 21.19 -22.48 8.77
N GLU A 153 21.74 -23.68 8.94
CA GLU A 153 21.34 -24.60 10.01
C GLU A 153 21.81 -24.07 11.38
N GLY A 154 20.95 -24.19 12.40
CA GLY A 154 21.31 -23.88 13.79
C GLY A 154 21.13 -22.41 14.21
N GLN A 155 20.34 -21.63 13.46
CA GLN A 155 19.74 -20.39 13.95
C GLN A 155 18.32 -20.67 14.47
#